data_AF-A0A1Y3EGV5-F1
#
_entry.id   AF-A0A1Y3EGV5-F1
#
_cell.length_a   1.000
_cell.length_b   1.000
_cell.length_c   1.000
_cell.angle_alpha   90.00
_cell.angle_beta   90.00
_cell.angle_gamma   90.00
#
_symmetry.space_group_name_H-M   'P 1'
#
loop_
_entity.id
_entity.type
_entity.pdbx_description
1 polymer ?
#
loop_
_entity_poly.entity_id
_entity_poly.type
_entity_poly.pdbx_seq_one_letter_code
_entity_poly.pdbx_strand_id
1 'polypeptide(L)'
;MLIKEKTSSSCNADVICTSDTLPMDPVCGTDGRTYNSKCEVKRVECLGSPVQVKHQGPDEDVGFEEKGRCLLERAFQNNLAASKNVTTLFIPECEPD
;
A
#
# COMPACT_ATOMS: atom_id res chain seq x y z
N MET A 1 3.10 -11.98 31.80
CA MET A 1 2.73 -11.76 30.40
C MET A 1 3.68 -12.61 29.58
N LEU A 2 3.20 -13.74 29.03
CA LEU A 2 4.08 -14.65 28.30
C LEU A 2 4.40 -14.03 26.93
N ILE A 3 5.62 -13.52 26.78
CA ILE A 3 6.23 -13.36 25.45
C ILE A 3 6.41 -14.78 24.93
N LYS A 4 5.50 -15.22 24.04
CA LYS A 4 5.77 -16.40 23.22
C LYS A 4 6.85 -15.99 22.24
N GLU A 5 8.11 -16.19 22.63
CA GLU A 5 9.20 -16.23 21.66
C GLU A 5 8.92 -17.41 20.74
N LYS A 6 8.21 -17.13 19.65
CA LYS A 6 7.97 -18.09 18.58
C LYS A 6 9.29 -18.19 17.85
N THR A 7 10.23 -18.97 18.39
CA THR A 7 11.38 -19.46 17.66
C THR A 7 10.81 -20.26 16.50
N SER A 8 10.64 -19.62 15.35
CA SER A 8 10.32 -20.29 14.10
C SER A 8 11.55 -21.14 13.77
N SER A 9 11.48 -22.39 14.19
CA SER A 9 12.33 -23.47 13.72
C SER A 9 12.41 -23.39 12.20
N SER A 10 13.59 -23.02 11.69
CA SER A 10 13.96 -22.95 10.27
C SER A 10 13.06 -22.05 9.40
N CYS A 11 13.05 -20.75 9.67
CA CYS A 11 12.51 -19.79 8.72
C CYS A 11 13.51 -19.54 7.59
N ASN A 12 13.22 -20.04 6.37
CA ASN A 12 14.08 -19.82 5.19
C ASN A 12 13.46 -18.72 4.31
N ALA A 13 13.90 -17.48 4.53
CA ALA A 13 13.38 -16.29 3.84
C ALA A 13 13.50 -16.36 2.30
N ASP A 14 14.46 -17.13 1.79
CA ASP A 14 14.70 -17.36 0.36
C ASP A 14 13.57 -18.20 -0.27
N VAL A 15 12.99 -19.11 0.51
CA VAL A 15 11.95 -20.05 0.04
C VAL A 15 10.53 -19.50 0.23
N ILE A 16 10.34 -18.50 1.10
CA ILE A 16 9.01 -17.99 1.48
C ILE A 16 8.24 -17.49 0.26
N CYS A 17 8.90 -16.79 -0.68
CA CYS A 17 8.29 -16.28 -1.91
C CYS A 17 9.05 -16.76 -3.14
N THR A 18 8.81 -18.01 -3.54
CA THR A 18 9.55 -18.71 -4.61
C THR A 18 8.89 -18.67 -5.98
N SER A 19 7.76 -18.00 -6.15
CA SER A 19 6.97 -18.08 -7.38
C SER A 19 6.74 -16.71 -8.00
N ASP A 20 7.24 -16.55 -9.23
CA ASP A 20 6.99 -15.40 -10.11
C ASP A 20 5.51 -15.26 -10.50
N THR A 21 4.68 -16.26 -10.20
CA THR A 21 3.23 -16.29 -10.48
C THR A 21 2.36 -16.04 -9.25
N LEU A 22 2.94 -15.61 -8.12
CA LEU A 22 2.13 -15.20 -6.97
C LEU A 22 1.24 -14.02 -7.36
N PRO A 23 -0.08 -14.08 -7.08
CA PRO A 23 -0.96 -12.95 -7.32
C PRO A 23 -0.46 -11.74 -6.53
N MET A 24 -0.38 -10.60 -7.23
CA MET A 24 -0.04 -9.30 -6.65
C MET A 24 -1.25 -8.79 -5.87
N ASP A 25 -1.43 -9.35 -4.68
CA ASP A 25 -2.50 -9.02 -3.74
C ASP A 25 -1.93 -8.10 -2.64
N PRO A 26 -1.85 -6.78 -2.88
CA PRO A 26 -1.20 -5.86 -1.96
C PRO A 26 -1.86 -5.89 -0.58
N VAL A 27 -1.04 -5.77 0.46
CA VAL A 27 -1.47 -5.73 1.86
C VAL A 27 -0.74 -4.64 2.62
N CYS A 28 -1.44 -4.02 3.55
CA CYS A 28 -0.86 -3.05 4.48
C CYS A 28 -0.34 -3.77 5.72
N GLY A 29 0.93 -3.54 6.05
CA GLY A 29 1.57 -4.04 7.26
C GLY A 29 1.18 -3.24 8.50
N THR A 30 1.36 -3.84 9.68
CA THR A 30 1.21 -3.15 10.98
C THR A 30 2.25 -2.04 11.19
N ASP A 31 3.30 -2.02 10.38
CA ASP A 31 4.32 -0.98 10.32
C ASP A 31 3.95 0.18 9.37
N GLY A 32 2.77 0.13 8.75
CA GLY A 32 2.27 1.16 7.85
C GLY A 32 2.84 1.10 6.43
N ARG A 33 3.50 0.00 6.04
CA ARG A 33 4.04 -0.18 4.69
C ARG A 33 3.14 -1.11 3.87
N THR A 34 2.96 -0.80 2.58
CA THR A 34 2.40 -1.75 1.62
C THR A 34 3.42 -2.83 1.24
N TYR A 35 2.97 -4.07 1.22
CA TYR A 35 3.69 -5.23 0.73
C TYR A 35 2.95 -5.82 -0.48
N ASN A 36 3.69 -6.32 -1.47
CA ASN A 36 3.13 -6.82 -2.73
C ASN A 36 2.22 -8.05 -2.53
N SER A 37 2.43 -8.79 -1.44
CA SER A 37 1.58 -9.91 -1.04
C SER A 37 1.78 -10.27 0.43
N LYS A 38 0.87 -11.09 0.97
CA LYS A 38 1.01 -11.71 2.31
C LYS A 38 2.29 -12.53 2.46
N CYS A 39 2.81 -13.05 1.35
CA CYS A 39 4.07 -13.79 1.34
C CYS A 39 5.23 -12.89 1.78
N GLU A 40 5.27 -11.67 1.26
CA GLU A 40 6.33 -10.72 1.55
C GLU A 40 6.31 -10.27 3.01
N VAL A 41 5.12 -10.10 3.60
CA VAL A 41 4.96 -9.85 5.04
C VAL A 41 5.59 -10.98 5.87
N LYS A 42 5.32 -12.25 5.51
CA LYS A 42 5.93 -13.41 6.19
C LYS A 42 7.44 -13.47 6.01
N ARG A 43 7.96 -13.06 4.84
CA ARG A 43 9.40 -12.98 4.59
C ARG A 43 10.05 -11.93 5.48
N VAL A 44 9.41 -10.78 5.66
CA VAL A 44 9.92 -9.69 6.50
C VAL A 44 9.81 -10.04 7.99
N GLU A 45 8.73 -10.72 8.39
CA GLU A 45 8.58 -11.35 9.71
C GLU A 45 9.72 -12.34 9.99
N CYS A 46 10.02 -13.20 9.01
CA CYS A 46 11.12 -14.16 9.05
C CYS A 46 12.49 -13.52 9.25
N LEU A 47 12.71 -12.36 8.61
CA LEU A 47 13.96 -11.59 8.70
C LEU A 47 14.11 -10.82 10.02
N GLY A 48 13.13 -10.93 10.93
CA GLY A 48 13.21 -10.37 12.28
C GLY A 48 12.48 -9.04 12.47
N SER A 49 11.74 -8.57 11.47
CA SER A 49 10.88 -7.40 11.63
C SER A 49 9.48 -7.84 12.06
N PRO A 50 8.93 -7.42 13.22
CA PRO A 50 7.67 -7.92 13.76
C PRO A 50 6.44 -7.32 13.05
N VAL A 51 6.36 -7.48 11.72
CA VAL A 51 5.28 -6.99 10.88
C VAL A 51 4.21 -8.06 10.68
N GLN A 52 2.95 -7.65 10.74
CA GLN A 52 1.80 -8.49 10.42
C GLN A 52 0.90 -7.76 9.41
N VAL A 53 0.00 -8.47 8.76
CA VAL A 53 -1.00 -7.84 7.90
C VAL A 53 -2.00 -7.09 8.78
N LYS A 54 -2.10 -5.78 8.61
CA LYS A 54 -3.11 -4.91 9.24
C LYS A 54 -4.43 -4.98 8.48
N HIS A 55 -4.40 -4.81 7.16
CA HIS A 55 -5.58 -4.95 6.28
C HIS A 55 -5.17 -5.36 4.86
N GLN A 56 -6.14 -5.80 4.08
CA GLN A 56 -5.97 -6.07 2.64
C GLN A 56 -5.96 -4.74 1.86
N GLY A 57 -5.23 -4.70 0.75
CA GLY A 57 -5.03 -3.49 -0.06
C GLY A 57 -3.78 -2.72 0.35
N PRO A 58 -3.34 -1.76 -0.49
CA PRO A 58 -2.26 -0.86 -0.13
C PRO A 58 -2.63 0.01 1.07
N ASP A 59 -1.63 0.56 1.74
CA ASP A 59 -1.82 1.63 2.70
C ASP A 59 -2.45 2.86 2.02
N GLU A 60 -3.26 3.60 2.78
CA GLU A 60 -4.02 4.74 2.26
C GLU A 60 -3.13 5.86 1.68
N ASP A 61 -1.82 5.82 1.93
CA ASP A 61 -0.83 6.81 1.49
C ASP A 61 0.01 6.35 0.27
N VAL A 62 0.04 5.06 -0.06
CA VAL A 62 0.64 4.51 -1.30
C VAL A 62 -0.48 4.30 -2.33
N GLY A 63 -1.02 5.42 -2.79
CA GLY A 63 -2.11 5.48 -3.75
C GLY A 63 -1.77 4.84 -5.09
N PHE A 64 -2.35 3.67 -5.35
CA PHE A 64 -3.03 3.47 -6.63
C PHE A 64 -4.53 3.53 -6.34
N GLU A 65 -5.02 4.75 -6.16
CA GLU A 65 -6.44 4.99 -5.99
C GLU A 65 -7.17 4.55 -7.27
N GLU A 66 -8.26 3.80 -7.10
CA GLU A 66 -9.31 3.62 -8.11
C GLU A 66 -9.96 4.96 -8.55
N LYS A 67 -9.49 6.10 -8.04
CA LYS A 67 -9.81 7.41 -8.58
C LYS A 67 -8.92 7.63 -9.78
N GLY A 68 -9.46 7.30 -10.95
CA GLY A 68 -8.78 7.44 -12.23
C GLY A 68 -8.08 8.80 -12.37
N ARG A 69 -7.00 8.82 -13.17
CA ARG A 69 -6.11 9.98 -13.42
C ARG A 69 -6.82 11.34 -13.44
N CYS A 70 -8.00 11.41 -14.05
CA CYS A 70 -8.81 12.63 -14.11
C CYS A 70 -9.23 13.14 -12.73
N LEU A 71 -9.75 12.27 -11.85
CA LEU A 71 -10.24 12.65 -10.52
C LEU A 71 -9.11 13.14 -9.61
N LEU A 72 -7.92 12.54 -9.73
CA LEU A 72 -6.73 12.98 -9.01
C LEU A 72 -6.28 14.37 -9.48
N GLU A 73 -6.21 14.59 -10.79
CA GLU A 73 -5.86 15.90 -11.38
C GLU A 73 -6.89 16.98 -10.98
N ARG A 74 -8.18 16.63 -11.04
CA ARG A 74 -9.29 17.50 -10.62
C ARG A 74 -9.18 17.90 -9.16
N ALA A 75 -8.81 16.97 -8.27
CA ALA A 75 -8.65 17.27 -6.84
C ALA A 75 -7.49 18.22 -6.58
N PHE A 76 -6.34 18.03 -7.25
CA PHE A 76 -5.19 18.91 -7.14
C PHE A 76 -5.54 20.34 -7.60
N GLN A 77 -6.18 20.46 -8.76
CA GLN A 77 -6.55 21.75 -9.33
C GLN A 77 -7.64 22.44 -8.49
N ASN A 78 -8.62 21.73 -7.94
CA ASN A 78 -9.59 22.34 -7.01
C ASN A 78 -8.93 22.93 -5.75
N ASN A 79 -7.94 22.25 -5.17
CA ASN A 79 -7.21 22.76 -4.02
C ASN A 79 -6.38 24.00 -4.38
N LEU A 80 -5.78 24.02 -5.56
CA LEU A 80 -5.03 25.17 -6.05
C LEU A 80 -5.95 26.37 -6.37
N ALA A 81 -7.16 26.13 -6.89
CA ALA A 81 -8.18 27.18 -7.07
C ALA A 81 -8.64 27.78 -5.74
N ALA A 82 -8.72 26.97 -4.68
CA ALA A 82 -9.06 27.43 -3.32
C ALA A 82 -7.93 28.26 -2.67
N SER A 83 -6.67 28.06 -3.09
CA SER A 83 -5.50 28.77 -2.58
C SER A 83 -5.04 29.88 -3.53
N LYS A 84 -5.74 31.03 -3.41
CA LYS A 84 -5.27 32.39 -3.73
C LYS A 84 -4.88 32.70 -5.19
N ASN A 85 -5.78 33.43 -5.85
CA ASN A 85 -5.53 34.37 -6.95
C ASN A 85 -5.08 33.79 -8.31
N VAL A 86 -5.31 32.49 -8.53
CA VAL A 86 -5.13 31.87 -9.86
C VAL A 86 -6.50 31.70 -10.50
N THR A 87 -6.90 32.64 -11.36
CA THR A 87 -8.18 32.63 -12.09
C THR A 87 -8.14 31.85 -13.40
N THR A 88 -6.95 31.45 -13.87
CA THR A 88 -6.75 30.72 -15.12
C THR A 88 -6.49 29.23 -14.92
N LEU A 89 -6.90 28.68 -13.79
CA LEU A 89 -6.69 27.27 -13.51
C LEU A 89 -7.74 26.45 -14.28
N PHE A 90 -7.27 25.62 -15.22
CA PHE A 90 -8.11 24.56 -15.78
C PHE A 90 -8.49 23.60 -14.66
N ILE A 91 -9.72 23.08 -14.65
CA ILE A 91 -10.21 22.02 -13.76
C ILE A 91 -10.94 21.01 -14.66
N PRO A 92 -10.45 19.78 -14.88
CA PRO A 92 -11.08 18.84 -15.78
C PRO A 92 -12.39 18.34 -15.18
N GLU A 93 -13.38 18.18 -16.04
CA GLU A 93 -14.60 17.45 -15.73
C GLU A 93 -14.36 15.97 -16.00
N CYS A 94 -14.67 15.13 -15.01
CA CYS A 94 -14.42 13.69 -15.08
C CYS A 94 -15.76 12.97 -15.06
N GLU A 95 -16.04 12.21 -16.11
CA GLU A 95 -17.17 11.29 -16.15
C GLU A 95 -16.71 9.91 -15.63
N PRO A 96 -17.51 9.23 -14.79
CA PRO A 96 -17.28 7.83 -14.48
C PRO A 96 -17.68 6.97 -15.70
N ASP A 97 -16.84 6.00 -16.08
CA ASP A 97 -17.18 4.98 -17.08
C ASP A 97 -18.29 4.03 -16.62
#